data_AF-A0A945HDZ6-F1
#
_entry.id   AF-A0A945HDZ6-F1
#
_cell.length_a   1.000
_cell.length_b   1.000
_cell.length_c   1.000
_cell.angle_alpha   90.00
_cell.angle_beta   90.00
_cell.angle_gamma   90.00
#
_symmetry.space_group_name_H-M   'P 1'
#
loop_
_entity.id
_entity.type
_entity.pdbx_description
1 polymer ?
#
loop_
_entity_poly.entity_id
_entity_poly.type
_entity_poly.pdbx_seq_one_letter_code
_entity_poly.pdbx_strand_id
1 'polypeptide(L)'
;GTFVIGWLAIAGVPPFAGFWSKDEILAFAWNESPLLWAVGLVTAVLTAFYMTRLVILTFFGRHRYADPRPDEVDEAWAAALAAADGAVVAAAAALDAAVAASEAGTDEPAAVEAMVAAKAAHEAAIIERDLIVAASGERPELPALALYGEPEVGPVADRLPDEVAARSDHHPHESPWTMALPLVVLAVLSVLGGLIQLPFSSATKRLEGWLEPTLFGNEVHLSVGTGTLWVLAALAVAGGAVGIVVAVAAYLQRRVDHSAFEQPILADAWRFDRLVSNFMGGPGRAGFEATANFDSTVVDGAVESVATMVKVEAGLLRRFHNGLVRTYAAGIGVGAVGLVVWFLSRTSF
;
A
#
# COMPACT_ATOMS: atom_id res chain seq x y z
N GLY A 1 8.42 -23.37 12.44
CA GLY A 1 9.35 -23.36 13.59
C GLY A 1 10.33 -22.20 13.56
N THR A 2 11.12 -22.06 12.49
CA THR A 2 12.15 -21.02 12.32
C THR A 2 11.66 -19.59 12.55
N PHE A 3 10.45 -19.26 12.10
CA PHE A 3 9.84 -17.94 12.31
C PHE A 3 9.63 -17.61 13.79
N VAL A 4 9.18 -18.57 14.60
CA VAL A 4 8.96 -18.40 16.05
C VAL A 4 10.29 -18.13 16.76
N ILE A 5 11.37 -18.79 16.35
CA ILE A 5 12.72 -18.53 16.87
C ILE A 5 13.16 -17.09 16.56
N GLY A 6 12.95 -16.63 15.32
CA GLY A 6 13.23 -15.25 14.92
C GLY A 6 12.41 -14.23 15.71
N TRP A 7 11.12 -14.50 15.94
CA TRP A 7 10.26 -13.68 16.79
C TRP A 7 10.78 -13.58 18.23
N LEU A 8 11.13 -14.70 18.86
CA LEU A 8 11.66 -14.70 20.24
C LEU A 8 12.99 -13.93 20.33
N ALA A 9 13.83 -14.05 19.30
CA ALA A 9 15.08 -13.29 19.23
C ALA A 9 14.86 -11.78 19.14
N ILE A 10 14.00 -11.29 18.24
CA ILE A 10 13.76 -9.84 18.08
C ILE A 10 12.91 -9.24 19.23
N ALA A 11 12.05 -10.05 19.84
CA ALA A 11 11.30 -9.66 21.03
C ALA A 11 12.20 -9.50 22.27
N GLY A 12 13.46 -9.93 22.21
CA GLY A 12 14.43 -9.80 23.29
C GLY A 12 14.21 -10.80 24.42
N VAL A 13 13.72 -12.01 24.10
CA VAL A 13 13.51 -13.07 25.09
C VAL A 13 14.85 -13.77 25.38
N PRO A 14 15.25 -13.95 26.65
CA PRO A 14 16.41 -14.79 26.99
C PRO A 14 16.13 -16.26 26.60
N PRO A 15 17.06 -17.01 25.98
CA PRO A 15 18.51 -16.77 25.81
C PRO A 15 18.95 -16.29 24.41
N PHE A 16 18.06 -15.75 23.58
CA PHE A 16 18.36 -15.45 22.18
C PHE A 16 19.25 -14.20 21.99
N ALA A 17 19.96 -14.11 20.88
CA ALA A 17 20.94 -13.04 20.62
C ALA A 17 20.39 -11.61 20.75
N GLY A 18 19.14 -11.39 20.36
CA GLY A 18 18.53 -10.06 20.40
C GLY A 18 18.26 -9.53 21.80
N PHE A 19 18.28 -10.37 22.85
CA PHE A 19 18.23 -9.90 24.23
C PHE A 19 19.51 -9.12 24.58
N TRP A 20 20.67 -9.70 24.33
CA TRP A 20 21.97 -9.12 24.70
C TRP A 20 22.26 -7.82 23.94
N SER A 21 22.03 -7.81 22.62
CA SER A 21 22.28 -6.60 21.83
C SER A 21 21.35 -5.44 22.18
N LYS A 22 20.10 -5.72 22.56
CA LYS A 22 19.11 -4.70 22.92
C LYS A 22 19.34 -4.17 24.33
N ASP A 23 19.71 -5.04 25.27
CA ASP A 23 20.01 -4.66 26.65
C ASP A 23 21.24 -3.74 26.74
N GLU A 24 22.29 -4.02 25.97
CA GLU A 24 23.47 -3.15 25.89
C GLU A 24 23.11 -1.75 25.41
N ILE A 25 22.34 -1.62 24.32
CA ILE A 25 21.92 -0.32 23.77
C ILE A 25 21.07 0.46 24.79
N LEU A 26 20.19 -0.22 25.53
CA LEU A 26 19.39 0.41 26.57
C LEU A 26 20.27 0.86 27.74
N ALA A 27 21.23 0.04 28.19
CA ALA A 27 22.18 0.43 29.22
C ALA A 27 22.98 1.69 28.83
N PHE A 28 23.41 1.79 27.57
CA PHE A 28 24.06 3.00 27.03
C PHE A 28 23.13 4.20 27.01
N ALA A 29 21.89 4.03 26.52
CA ALA A 29 20.90 5.10 26.50
C ALA A 29 20.62 5.66 27.90
N TRP A 30 20.60 4.81 28.94
CA TRP A 30 20.42 5.24 30.32
C TRP A 30 21.56 6.12 30.84
N ASN A 31 22.81 5.81 30.44
CA ASN A 31 23.99 6.58 30.82
C ASN A 31 23.99 7.98 30.19
N GLU A 32 23.52 8.11 28.95
CA GLU A 32 23.47 9.39 28.23
C GLU A 32 22.22 10.21 28.56
N SER A 33 21.04 9.60 28.48
CA SER A 33 19.75 10.27 28.71
C SER A 33 18.66 9.27 29.09
N PRO A 34 18.14 9.33 30.34
CA PRO A 34 17.02 8.50 30.77
C PRO A 34 15.77 8.63 29.88
N LEU A 35 15.61 9.75 29.18
CA LEU A 35 14.53 9.93 28.20
C LEU A 35 14.70 9.02 26.98
N LEU A 36 15.91 8.92 26.43
CA LEU A 36 16.21 8.01 25.32
C LEU A 36 16.03 6.56 25.73
N TRP A 37 16.41 6.22 26.97
CA TRP A 37 16.14 4.90 27.54
C TRP A 37 14.65 4.60 27.61
N ALA A 38 13.83 5.56 28.10
CA ALA A 38 12.38 5.37 28.18
C ALA A 38 11.74 5.17 26.80
N VAL A 39 12.15 5.95 25.80
CA VAL A 39 11.72 5.78 24.40
C VAL A 39 12.14 4.41 23.86
N GLY A 40 13.37 3.98 24.14
CA GLY A 40 13.88 2.67 23.77
C GLY A 40 13.08 1.52 24.41
N LEU A 41 12.73 1.65 25.69
CA LEU A 41 11.89 0.68 26.41
C LEU A 41 10.48 0.59 25.83
N VAL A 42 9.83 1.73 25.57
CA VAL A 42 8.51 1.76 24.93
C VAL A 42 8.57 1.13 23.55
N THR A 43 9.61 1.43 22.77
CA THR A 43 9.84 0.82 21.46
C THR A 43 10.02 -0.69 21.61
N ALA A 44 10.74 -1.17 22.62
CA ALA A 44 10.93 -2.59 22.87
C ALA A 44 9.62 -3.33 23.18
N VAL A 45 8.76 -2.72 24.00
CA VAL A 45 7.41 -3.22 24.31
C VAL A 45 6.57 -3.30 23.03
N LEU A 46 6.57 -2.25 22.21
CA LEU A 46 5.85 -2.22 20.93
C LEU A 46 6.40 -3.27 19.96
N THR A 47 7.72 -3.48 19.90
CA THR A 47 8.34 -4.55 19.10
C THR A 47 7.82 -5.92 19.47
N ALA A 48 7.82 -6.22 20.77
CA ALA A 48 7.31 -7.48 21.27
C ALA A 48 5.81 -7.62 20.92
N PHE A 49 5.02 -6.57 21.12
CA PHE A 49 3.60 -6.54 20.81
C PHE A 49 3.30 -6.82 19.33
N TYR A 50 3.86 -6.04 18.39
CA TYR A 50 3.50 -6.18 16.97
C TYR A 50 4.02 -7.48 16.36
N MET A 51 5.18 -7.98 16.82
CA MET A 51 5.69 -9.27 16.35
C MET A 51 4.85 -10.44 16.89
N THR A 52 4.40 -10.36 18.15
CA THR A 52 3.48 -11.36 18.71
C THR A 52 2.13 -11.32 17.99
N ARG A 53 1.60 -10.13 17.70
CA ARG A 53 0.41 -9.97 16.86
C ARG A 53 0.57 -10.67 15.52
N LEU A 54 1.69 -10.46 14.83
CA LEU A 54 1.98 -11.11 13.55
C LEU A 54 2.01 -12.63 13.68
N VAL A 55 2.75 -13.18 14.65
CA VAL A 55 2.81 -14.64 14.89
C VAL A 55 1.42 -15.23 15.13
N ILE A 56 0.61 -14.59 15.97
CA ILE A 56 -0.74 -15.06 16.30
C ILE A 56 -1.63 -15.04 15.06
N LEU A 57 -1.68 -13.90 14.36
CA LEU A 57 -2.57 -13.71 13.20
C LEU A 57 -2.20 -14.57 11.98
N THR A 58 -0.94 -14.99 11.86
CA THR A 58 -0.47 -15.83 10.76
C THR A 58 -0.54 -17.32 11.07
N PHE A 59 -0.18 -17.75 12.29
CA PHE A 59 -0.01 -19.18 12.60
C PHE A 59 -1.05 -19.77 13.55
N PHE A 60 -1.69 -18.97 14.41
CA PHE A 60 -2.60 -19.45 15.44
C PHE A 60 -4.07 -19.03 15.23
N GLY A 61 -4.34 -18.24 14.20
CA GLY A 61 -5.69 -17.81 13.82
C GLY A 61 -6.36 -18.72 12.79
N ARG A 62 -7.61 -18.40 12.45
CA ARG A 62 -8.32 -19.02 11.32
C ARG A 62 -7.62 -18.69 10.01
N HIS A 63 -7.56 -19.65 9.10
CA HIS A 63 -7.09 -19.42 7.73
C HIS A 63 -8.11 -18.57 6.98
N ARG A 64 -7.68 -17.38 6.54
CA ARG A 64 -8.53 -16.37 5.87
C ARG A 64 -8.31 -16.29 4.36
N TYR A 65 -7.42 -17.11 3.81
CA TYR A 65 -7.06 -17.03 2.38
C TYR A 65 -8.19 -17.48 1.44
N ALA A 66 -9.14 -18.26 1.97
CA ALA A 66 -10.33 -18.73 1.25
C ALA A 66 -11.59 -17.90 1.54
N ASP A 67 -11.47 -16.83 2.34
CA ASP A 67 -12.61 -15.99 2.63
C ASP A 67 -13.05 -15.22 1.37
N PRO A 68 -14.38 -15.10 1.13
CA PRO A 68 -14.93 -14.20 0.12
C PRO A 68 -14.48 -12.77 0.41
N ARG A 69 -13.96 -12.09 -0.61
CA ARG A 69 -13.57 -10.69 -0.49
C ARG A 69 -14.82 -9.79 -0.55
N PRO A 70 -14.79 -8.57 0.03
CA PRO A 70 -15.96 -7.68 0.03
C PRO A 70 -16.52 -7.41 -1.37
N ASP A 71 -15.64 -7.18 -2.35
CA ASP A 71 -15.97 -6.96 -3.76
C ASP A 71 -16.65 -8.18 -4.39
N GLU A 72 -16.17 -9.39 -4.11
CA GLU A 72 -16.78 -10.63 -4.62
C GLU A 72 -18.19 -10.85 -4.04
N VAL A 73 -18.38 -10.49 -2.77
CA VAL A 73 -19.69 -10.54 -2.12
C VAL A 73 -20.61 -9.44 -2.69
N ASP A 74 -20.11 -8.23 -2.92
CA ASP A 74 -20.86 -7.14 -3.54
C ASP A 74 -21.33 -7.50 -4.96
N GLU A 75 -20.45 -8.11 -5.75
CA GLU A 75 -20.77 -8.62 -7.08
C GLU A 75 -21.81 -9.75 -7.03
N ALA A 76 -21.69 -10.68 -6.07
CA ALA A 76 -22.67 -11.76 -5.88
C ALA A 76 -24.06 -11.21 -5.49
N TRP A 77 -24.12 -10.16 -4.66
CA TRP A 77 -25.37 -9.46 -4.36
C TRP A 77 -25.95 -8.74 -5.57
N ALA A 78 -25.11 -8.03 -6.33
CA ALA A 78 -25.55 -7.35 -7.56
C ALA A 78 -26.09 -8.36 -8.59
N ALA A 79 -25.42 -9.49 -8.75
CA ALA A 79 -25.87 -10.57 -9.63
C ALA A 79 -27.17 -11.21 -9.14
N ALA A 80 -27.33 -11.43 -7.83
CA ALA A 80 -28.55 -11.98 -7.24
C ALA A 80 -29.75 -11.05 -7.46
N LEU A 81 -29.58 -9.75 -7.26
CA LEU A 81 -30.62 -8.74 -7.52
C LEU A 81 -31.00 -8.68 -8.99
N ALA A 82 -30.00 -8.63 -9.89
CA ALA A 82 -30.24 -8.61 -11.33
C ALA A 82 -30.97 -9.88 -11.83
N ALA A 83 -30.62 -11.05 -11.28
CA ALA A 83 -31.29 -12.31 -11.59
C ALA A 83 -32.74 -12.33 -11.09
N ALA A 84 -33.00 -11.83 -9.89
CA ALA A 84 -34.34 -11.75 -9.33
C ALA A 84 -35.24 -10.77 -10.11
N ASP A 85 -34.72 -9.58 -10.45
CA ASP A 85 -35.43 -8.62 -11.30
C ASP A 85 -35.71 -9.23 -12.70
N GLY A 86 -34.73 -9.93 -13.28
CA GLY A 86 -34.89 -10.64 -14.54
C GLY A 86 -35.96 -11.75 -14.49
N ALA A 87 -36.03 -12.51 -13.39
CA ALA A 87 -37.04 -13.54 -13.18
C ALA A 87 -38.45 -12.96 -13.08
N VAL A 88 -38.63 -11.82 -12.40
CA VAL A 88 -39.91 -11.11 -12.33
C VAL A 88 -40.35 -10.64 -13.72
N VAL A 89 -39.44 -10.04 -14.50
CA VAL A 89 -39.71 -9.59 -15.87
C VAL A 89 -40.10 -10.75 -16.78
N ALA A 90 -39.36 -11.88 -16.71
CA ALA A 90 -39.66 -13.07 -17.49
C ALA A 90 -41.01 -13.70 -17.10
N ALA A 91 -41.31 -13.79 -15.80
CA ALA A 91 -42.57 -14.31 -15.31
C ALA A 91 -43.77 -13.40 -15.67
N ALA A 92 -43.57 -12.07 -15.66
CA ALA A 92 -44.57 -11.11 -16.13
C ALA A 92 -44.89 -11.30 -17.62
N ALA A 93 -43.86 -11.41 -18.47
CA ALA A 93 -44.04 -11.66 -19.89
C ALA A 93 -44.72 -13.01 -20.18
N ALA A 94 -44.42 -14.05 -19.41
CA ALA A 94 -45.07 -15.35 -19.50
C ALA A 94 -46.56 -15.28 -19.08
N LEU A 95 -46.88 -14.50 -18.05
CA LEU A 95 -48.25 -14.24 -17.62
C LEU A 95 -49.03 -13.49 -18.71
N ASP A 96 -48.47 -12.42 -19.27
CA ASP A 96 -49.10 -11.66 -20.36
C ASP A 96 -49.40 -12.55 -21.57
N ALA A 97 -48.47 -13.43 -21.94
CA ALA A 97 -48.66 -14.41 -23.01
C ALA A 97 -49.76 -15.43 -22.69
N ALA A 98 -49.84 -15.92 -21.45
CA ALA A 98 -50.86 -16.88 -21.02
C ALA A 98 -52.26 -16.23 -20.96
N VAL A 99 -52.36 -14.97 -20.54
CA VAL A 99 -53.61 -14.18 -20.57
C VAL A 99 -54.07 -14.01 -22.01
N ALA A 100 -53.19 -13.59 -22.92
CA ALA A 100 -53.53 -13.43 -24.34
C ALA A 100 -53.98 -14.75 -25.00
N ALA A 101 -53.36 -15.88 -24.64
CA ALA A 101 -53.77 -17.20 -25.12
C ALA A 101 -55.14 -17.63 -24.59
N SER A 102 -55.45 -17.31 -23.33
CA SER A 102 -56.78 -17.54 -22.73
C SER A 102 -57.87 -16.70 -23.41
N GLU A 103 -57.56 -15.47 -23.82
CA GLU A 103 -58.50 -14.58 -24.52
C GLU A 103 -58.75 -15.02 -25.99
N ALA A 104 -57.79 -15.71 -26.62
CA ALA A 104 -57.86 -16.16 -28.01
C ALA A 104 -58.70 -17.43 -28.24
N GLY A 105 -59.20 -18.10 -27.19
CA GLY A 105 -60.15 -19.22 -27.30
C GLY A 105 -59.58 -20.56 -27.78
N THR A 106 -58.26 -20.74 -27.77
CA THR A 106 -57.62 -22.04 -28.07
C THR A 106 -57.60 -22.93 -26.82
N ASP A 107 -58.39 -24.02 -26.81
CA ASP A 107 -58.49 -25.00 -25.71
C ASP A 107 -58.75 -24.39 -24.31
N GLU A 108 -60.00 -23.96 -24.07
CA GLU A 108 -60.47 -23.27 -22.85
C GLU A 108 -59.95 -23.82 -21.51
N PRO A 109 -60.01 -25.13 -21.20
CA PRO A 109 -59.56 -25.63 -19.89
C PRO A 109 -58.03 -25.60 -19.72
N ALA A 110 -57.26 -25.88 -20.78
CA ALA A 110 -55.80 -25.90 -20.72
C ALA A 110 -55.22 -24.48 -20.67
N ALA A 111 -55.84 -23.52 -21.38
CA ALA A 111 -55.41 -22.13 -21.37
C ALA A 111 -55.65 -21.46 -20.01
N VAL A 112 -56.77 -21.76 -19.34
CA VAL A 112 -57.06 -21.25 -17.99
C VAL A 112 -56.10 -21.83 -16.95
N GLU A 113 -55.77 -23.12 -17.04
CA GLU A 113 -54.78 -23.76 -16.15
C GLU A 113 -53.38 -23.15 -16.32
N ALA A 114 -52.96 -22.92 -17.58
CA ALA A 114 -51.69 -22.27 -17.89
C ALA A 114 -51.62 -20.82 -17.38
N MET A 115 -52.71 -20.04 -17.48
CA MET A 115 -52.79 -18.69 -16.93
C MET A 115 -52.67 -18.68 -15.40
N VAL A 116 -53.36 -19.59 -14.70
CA VAL A 116 -53.27 -19.71 -13.24
C VAL A 116 -51.86 -20.09 -12.80
N ALA A 117 -51.21 -21.02 -13.51
CA ALA A 117 -49.83 -21.41 -13.25
C ALA A 117 -48.85 -20.25 -13.48
N ALA A 118 -49.01 -19.49 -14.58
CA ALA A 118 -48.17 -18.33 -14.88
C ALA A 118 -48.33 -17.21 -13.84
N LYS A 119 -49.56 -17.00 -13.35
CA LYS A 119 -49.84 -16.02 -12.29
C LYS A 119 -49.16 -16.42 -10.98
N ALA A 120 -49.29 -17.69 -10.58
CA ALA A 120 -48.63 -18.20 -9.39
C ALA A 120 -47.09 -18.11 -9.49
N ALA A 121 -46.53 -18.37 -10.68
CA ALA A 121 -45.10 -18.21 -10.93
C ALA A 121 -44.64 -16.74 -10.86
N HIS A 122 -45.43 -15.80 -11.37
CA HIS A 122 -45.14 -14.37 -11.26
C HIS A 122 -45.19 -13.87 -9.82
N GLU A 123 -46.23 -14.24 -9.06
CA GLU A 123 -46.34 -13.91 -7.63
C GLU A 123 -45.17 -14.50 -6.83
N ALA A 124 -44.77 -15.74 -7.11
CA ALA A 124 -43.61 -16.37 -6.48
C ALA A 124 -42.30 -15.63 -6.79
N ALA A 125 -42.11 -15.17 -8.04
CA ALA A 125 -40.92 -14.42 -8.44
C ALA A 125 -40.84 -13.05 -7.73
N ILE A 126 -41.98 -12.36 -7.53
CA ILE A 126 -42.03 -11.11 -6.77
C ILE A 126 -41.63 -11.34 -5.32
N ILE A 127 -42.17 -12.39 -4.69
CA ILE A 127 -41.86 -12.75 -3.30
C ILE A 127 -40.36 -13.03 -3.15
N GLU A 128 -39.77 -13.82 -4.04
CA GLU A 128 -38.34 -14.13 -4.00
C GLU A 128 -37.47 -12.87 -4.15
N ARG A 129 -37.81 -12.00 -5.11
CA ARG A 129 -37.13 -10.72 -5.31
C ARG A 129 -37.21 -9.82 -4.08
N ASP A 130 -38.39 -9.67 -3.49
CA ASP A 130 -38.58 -8.83 -2.31
C ASP A 130 -37.82 -9.37 -1.09
N LEU A 131 -37.69 -10.70 -0.95
CA LEU A 131 -36.85 -11.32 0.07
C LEU A 131 -35.36 -11.01 -0.13
N ILE A 132 -34.85 -11.08 -1.36
CA ILE A 132 -33.46 -10.75 -1.68
C ILE A 132 -33.18 -9.26 -1.43
N VAL A 133 -34.10 -8.37 -1.83
CA VAL A 133 -33.99 -6.93 -1.58
C VAL A 133 -33.99 -6.63 -0.07
N ALA A 134 -34.89 -7.24 0.69
CA ALA A 134 -34.93 -7.09 2.14
C ALA A 134 -33.61 -7.55 2.80
N ALA A 135 -33.11 -8.73 2.42
CA ALA A 135 -31.86 -9.27 2.93
C ALA A 135 -30.63 -8.40 2.56
N SER A 136 -30.66 -7.75 1.39
CA SER A 136 -29.59 -6.83 0.96
C SER A 136 -29.48 -5.59 1.87
N GLY A 137 -30.60 -5.12 2.42
CA GLY A 137 -30.65 -3.94 3.30
C GLY A 137 -30.20 -4.22 4.74
N GLU A 138 -30.23 -5.48 5.18
CA GLU A 138 -29.80 -5.93 6.50
C GLU A 138 -28.38 -6.53 6.49
N ARG A 139 -27.67 -6.44 5.36
CA ARG A 139 -26.35 -7.06 5.20
C ARG A 139 -25.36 -6.53 6.26
N PRO A 140 -24.66 -7.42 7.00
CA PRO A 140 -23.57 -7.01 7.87
C PRO A 140 -22.46 -6.36 7.05
N GLU A 141 -21.90 -5.23 7.51
CA GLU A 141 -20.65 -4.72 6.94
C GLU A 141 -19.56 -5.77 7.13
N LEU A 142 -19.11 -6.38 6.04
CA LEU A 142 -18.00 -7.31 6.08
C LEU A 142 -16.71 -6.50 6.18
N PRO A 143 -15.99 -6.52 7.32
CA PRO A 143 -14.64 -5.99 7.34
C PRO A 143 -13.83 -6.77 6.31
N ALA A 144 -12.90 -6.09 5.62
CA ALA A 144 -12.20 -6.63 4.45
C ALA A 144 -11.64 -8.05 4.64
N LEU A 145 -11.25 -8.40 5.88
CA LEU A 145 -11.05 -9.77 6.34
C LEU A 145 -11.50 -9.87 7.80
N ALA A 146 -12.59 -10.59 8.09
CA ALA A 146 -13.02 -10.86 9.45
C ALA A 146 -11.88 -11.53 10.24
N LEU A 147 -11.46 -10.90 11.35
CA LEU A 147 -10.41 -11.47 12.22
C LEU A 147 -10.88 -12.76 12.90
N TYR A 148 -12.19 -12.90 13.13
CA TYR A 148 -12.81 -14.00 13.86
C TYR A 148 -14.15 -14.39 13.21
N GLY A 149 -14.50 -15.68 13.31
CA GLY A 149 -15.71 -16.22 12.69
C GLY A 149 -15.55 -16.42 11.18
N GLU A 150 -16.43 -17.23 10.59
CA GLU A 150 -16.60 -17.24 9.14
C GLU A 150 -17.32 -15.97 8.71
N PRO A 151 -16.96 -15.39 7.55
CA PRO A 151 -17.66 -14.21 7.05
C PRO A 151 -19.13 -14.54 6.78
N GLU A 152 -20.02 -13.76 7.37
CA GLU A 152 -21.47 -13.90 7.17
C GLU A 152 -21.86 -13.29 5.82
N VAL A 153 -21.81 -14.12 4.77
CA VAL A 153 -22.15 -13.72 3.39
C VAL A 153 -23.65 -13.71 3.10
N GLY A 154 -24.48 -14.18 4.03
CA GLY A 154 -25.93 -14.22 3.88
C GLY A 154 -26.41 -15.19 2.78
N PRO A 155 -27.59 -14.96 2.17
CA PRO A 155 -28.23 -15.89 1.23
C PRO A 155 -27.54 -15.97 -0.15
N VAL A 156 -26.47 -15.21 -0.38
CA VAL A 156 -25.71 -15.23 -1.64
C VAL A 156 -24.52 -16.18 -1.60
N ALA A 157 -24.34 -16.96 -0.54
CA ALA A 157 -23.25 -17.93 -0.40
C ALA A 157 -23.11 -18.84 -1.64
N ASP A 158 -24.23 -19.38 -2.13
CA ASP A 158 -24.26 -20.28 -3.30
C ASP A 158 -24.09 -19.56 -4.64
N ARG A 159 -24.05 -18.22 -4.63
CA ARG A 159 -23.88 -17.36 -5.82
C ARG A 159 -22.49 -16.72 -5.88
N LEU A 160 -21.60 -17.09 -4.98
CA LEU A 160 -20.21 -16.64 -5.01
C LEU A 160 -19.49 -17.20 -6.25
N PRO A 161 -18.47 -16.50 -6.78
CA PRO A 161 -17.68 -17.00 -7.90
C PRO A 161 -17.06 -18.36 -7.59
N ASP A 162 -17.00 -19.25 -8.58
CA ASP A 162 -16.37 -20.59 -8.46
C ASP A 162 -14.92 -20.53 -7.94
N GLU A 163 -14.23 -19.42 -8.21
CA GLU A 163 -12.88 -19.16 -7.70
C GLU A 163 -12.79 -19.19 -6.17
N VAL A 164 -13.84 -18.76 -5.46
CA VAL A 164 -13.88 -18.75 -4.00
C VAL A 164 -13.85 -20.19 -3.48
N ALA A 165 -14.63 -21.09 -4.09
CA ALA A 165 -14.62 -22.52 -3.79
C ALA A 165 -13.28 -23.18 -4.18
N ALA A 166 -12.68 -22.78 -5.30
CA ALA A 166 -11.37 -23.32 -5.70
C ALA A 166 -10.23 -22.92 -4.74
N ARG A 167 -10.32 -21.75 -4.08
CA ARG A 167 -9.32 -21.31 -3.08
C ARG A 167 -9.39 -22.14 -1.81
N SER A 168 -10.57 -22.59 -1.37
CA SER A 168 -10.69 -23.43 -0.17
C SER A 168 -9.99 -24.77 -0.33
N ASP A 169 -9.94 -25.31 -1.55
CA ASP A 169 -9.32 -26.60 -1.84
C ASP A 169 -7.78 -26.53 -1.89
N HIS A 170 -7.21 -25.34 -2.01
CA HIS A 170 -5.76 -25.15 -2.10
C HIS A 170 -5.13 -25.07 -0.70
N HIS A 171 -4.43 -26.12 -0.29
CA HIS A 171 -3.70 -26.15 0.97
C HIS A 171 -2.24 -25.66 0.79
N PRO A 172 -1.76 -24.72 1.62
CA PRO A 172 -0.35 -24.33 1.63
C PRO A 172 0.55 -25.54 1.96
N HIS A 173 1.53 -25.79 1.09
CA HIS A 173 2.55 -26.82 1.31
C HIS A 173 3.81 -26.22 1.93
N GLU A 174 4.63 -27.06 2.59
CA GLU A 174 5.90 -26.61 3.14
C GLU A 174 6.89 -26.21 2.03
N SER A 175 7.73 -25.22 2.34
CA SER A 175 8.72 -24.71 1.40
C SER A 175 9.77 -25.78 1.06
N PRO A 176 10.29 -25.78 -0.18
CA PRO A 176 11.33 -26.74 -0.58
C PRO A 176 12.61 -26.57 0.24
N TRP A 177 13.42 -27.64 0.29
CA TRP A 177 14.67 -27.69 1.06
C TRP A 177 15.67 -26.58 0.74
N THR A 178 15.63 -26.05 -0.47
CA THR A 178 16.47 -24.94 -0.91
C THR A 178 16.18 -23.63 -0.17
N MET A 179 14.96 -23.44 0.35
CA MET A 179 14.60 -22.32 1.22
C MET A 179 14.63 -22.70 2.71
N ALA A 180 14.23 -23.93 3.04
CA ALA A 180 14.16 -24.37 4.44
C ALA A 180 15.55 -24.45 5.10
N LEU A 181 16.57 -24.94 4.39
CA LEU A 181 17.91 -25.12 4.94
C LEU A 181 18.54 -23.79 5.40
N PRO A 182 18.60 -22.72 4.58
CA PRO A 182 19.08 -21.42 5.05
C PRO A 182 18.34 -20.91 6.29
N LEU A 183 17.01 -21.03 6.34
CA LEU A 183 16.21 -20.56 7.48
C LEU A 183 16.51 -21.32 8.78
N VAL A 184 16.71 -22.64 8.69
CA VAL A 184 17.09 -23.46 9.85
C VAL A 184 18.48 -23.09 10.35
N VAL A 185 19.45 -22.92 9.44
CA VAL A 185 20.81 -22.51 9.80
C VAL A 185 20.79 -21.15 10.51
N LEU A 186 20.07 -20.17 9.96
CA LEU A 186 19.94 -18.84 10.58
C LEU A 186 19.26 -18.90 11.95
N ALA A 187 18.22 -19.73 12.10
CA ALA A 187 17.55 -19.90 13.39
C ALA A 187 18.49 -20.48 14.45
N VAL A 188 19.31 -21.48 14.08
CA VAL A 188 20.33 -22.05 14.97
C VAL A 188 21.39 -21.01 15.32
N LEU A 189 21.88 -20.25 14.34
CA LEU A 189 22.87 -19.19 14.57
C LEU A 189 22.32 -18.07 15.46
N SER A 190 21.03 -17.75 15.40
CA SER A 190 20.40 -16.77 16.29
C SER A 190 20.38 -17.22 17.75
N VAL A 191 20.20 -18.52 18.00
CA VAL A 191 20.29 -19.11 19.35
C VAL A 191 21.76 -19.15 19.80
N LEU A 192 22.64 -19.71 18.97
CA LEU A 192 24.06 -19.86 19.31
C LEU A 192 24.76 -18.50 19.48
N GLY A 193 24.43 -17.51 18.65
CA GLY A 193 24.94 -16.15 18.78
C GLY A 193 24.60 -15.52 20.13
N GLY A 194 23.40 -15.80 20.65
CA GLY A 194 23.02 -15.37 22.01
C GLY A 194 23.77 -16.10 23.11
N LEU A 195 24.19 -17.34 22.87
CA LEU A 195 25.02 -18.09 23.82
C LEU A 195 26.51 -17.73 23.75
N ILE A 196 26.98 -17.12 22.66
CA ILE A 196 28.39 -16.73 22.48
C ILE A 196 28.71 -15.41 23.18
N GLN A 197 27.78 -14.44 23.16
CA GLN A 197 27.97 -13.10 23.73
C GLN A 197 27.30 -12.98 25.10
N LEU A 198 27.69 -13.82 26.06
CA LEU A 198 27.14 -13.79 27.40
C LEU A 198 27.87 -12.73 28.26
N PRO A 199 27.20 -11.75 28.88
CA PRO A 199 27.81 -10.72 29.71
C PRO A 199 28.07 -11.19 31.15
N PHE A 200 28.19 -12.51 31.40
CA PHE A 200 28.46 -13.04 32.74
C PHE A 200 29.93 -12.87 33.16
N SER A 201 30.85 -12.67 32.21
CA SER A 201 32.28 -12.43 32.48
C SER A 201 32.94 -11.59 31.38
N SER A 202 34.06 -10.92 31.69
CA SER A 202 34.90 -10.26 30.68
C SER A 202 35.46 -11.24 29.64
N ALA A 203 35.59 -12.53 29.98
CA ALA A 203 36.07 -13.59 29.08
C ALA A 203 35.00 -14.07 28.08
N THR A 204 33.73 -13.74 28.30
CA THR A 204 32.60 -14.13 27.45
C THR A 204 32.13 -13.00 26.51
N LYS A 205 32.69 -11.79 26.65
CA LYS A 205 32.57 -10.67 25.70
C LYS A 205 33.48 -10.84 24.46
N ARG A 206 33.43 -12.02 23.82
CA ARG A 206 34.40 -12.39 22.77
C ARG A 206 34.31 -11.55 21.51
N LEU A 207 33.11 -11.11 21.11
CA LEU A 207 32.94 -10.27 19.92
C LEU A 207 33.43 -8.85 20.17
N GLU A 208 33.22 -8.33 21.37
CA GLU A 208 33.65 -6.99 21.78
C GLU A 208 35.18 -6.88 21.75
N GLY A 209 35.89 -7.83 22.40
CA GLY A 209 37.36 -7.85 22.36
C GLY A 209 37.95 -8.17 20.98
N TRP A 210 37.18 -8.81 20.08
CA TRP A 210 37.61 -9.01 18.68
C TRP A 210 37.45 -7.74 17.84
N LEU A 211 36.45 -6.90 18.15
CA LEU A 211 36.17 -5.62 17.47
C LEU A 211 36.92 -4.43 18.09
N GLU A 212 37.32 -4.51 19.35
CA GLU A 212 38.09 -3.47 20.06
C GLU A 212 39.26 -2.88 19.23
N PRO A 213 40.09 -3.69 18.52
CA PRO A 213 41.17 -3.17 17.70
C PRO A 213 40.71 -2.31 16.51
N THR A 214 39.53 -2.57 15.95
CA THR A 214 38.98 -1.78 14.83
C THR A 214 38.19 -0.55 15.29
N LEU A 215 37.74 -0.55 16.54
CA LEU A 215 37.07 0.57 17.19
C LEU A 215 38.06 1.54 17.89
N PHE A 216 39.37 1.29 17.80
CA PHE A 216 40.43 2.13 18.35
C PHE A 216 40.28 2.42 19.86
N GLY A 217 39.70 1.48 20.62
CA GLY A 217 39.45 1.68 22.06
C GLY A 217 38.46 2.80 22.37
N ASN A 218 37.62 3.21 21.40
CA ASN A 218 36.60 4.25 21.56
C ASN A 218 35.34 3.70 22.27
N GLU A 219 35.56 2.86 23.27
CA GLU A 219 34.52 2.18 24.03
C GLU A 219 33.94 3.17 25.05
N VAL A 220 32.64 3.44 24.94
CA VAL A 220 31.95 4.23 25.96
C VAL A 220 31.93 3.39 27.24
N HIS A 221 32.60 3.88 28.28
CA HIS A 221 32.59 3.21 29.57
C HIS A 221 31.26 3.52 30.24
N LEU A 222 30.43 2.49 30.45
CA LEU A 222 29.22 2.62 31.24
C LEU A 222 29.62 3.00 32.68
N SER A 223 29.27 4.21 33.11
CA SER A 223 29.49 4.67 34.49
C SER A 223 28.53 4.02 35.50
N VAL A 224 27.63 3.18 35.00
CA VAL A 224 26.52 2.60 35.74
C VAL A 224 26.99 1.33 36.46
N GLY A 225 26.71 1.23 37.76
CA GLY A 225 27.06 0.05 38.55
C GLY A 225 26.37 -1.23 38.05
N THR A 226 27.04 -2.38 38.20
CA THR A 226 26.54 -3.70 37.77
C THR A 226 25.12 -4.00 38.27
N GLY A 227 24.78 -3.60 39.49
CA GLY A 227 23.43 -3.77 40.04
C GLY A 227 22.35 -3.03 39.24
N THR A 228 22.65 -1.82 38.77
CA THR A 228 21.74 -1.04 37.93
C THR A 228 21.55 -1.69 36.57
N LEU A 229 22.60 -2.25 35.96
CA LEU A 229 22.50 -2.97 34.69
C LEU A 229 21.51 -4.14 34.78
N TRP A 230 21.58 -4.94 35.85
CA TRP A 230 20.63 -6.03 36.08
C TRP A 230 19.18 -5.54 36.28
N VAL A 231 18.99 -4.39 36.92
CA VAL A 231 17.66 -3.77 37.06
C VAL A 231 17.14 -3.31 35.70
N LEU A 232 17.96 -2.65 34.89
CA LEU A 232 17.58 -2.21 33.54
C LEU A 232 17.23 -3.41 32.65
N ALA A 233 18.03 -4.48 32.71
CA ALA A 233 17.77 -5.73 32.01
C ALA A 233 16.45 -6.38 32.45
N ALA A 234 16.20 -6.45 33.76
CA ALA A 234 14.95 -6.98 34.29
C ALA A 234 13.73 -6.15 33.84
N LEU A 235 13.87 -4.81 33.81
CA LEU A 235 12.83 -3.91 33.30
C LEU A 235 12.60 -4.10 31.79
N ALA A 236 13.66 -4.28 31.01
CA ALA A 236 13.56 -4.55 29.58
C ALA A 236 12.85 -5.89 29.30
N VAL A 237 13.21 -6.96 30.02
CA VAL A 237 12.55 -8.27 29.93
C VAL A 237 11.08 -8.17 30.35
N ALA A 238 10.79 -7.47 31.46
CA ALA A 238 9.42 -7.26 31.92
C ALA A 238 8.61 -6.48 30.88
N GLY A 239 9.17 -5.43 30.28
CA GLY A 239 8.53 -4.67 29.20
C GLY A 239 8.22 -5.55 27.98
N GLY A 240 9.19 -6.34 27.51
CA GLY A 240 8.98 -7.30 26.44
C GLY A 240 7.87 -8.32 26.75
N ALA A 241 7.89 -8.88 27.97
CA ALA A 241 6.86 -9.81 28.44
C ALA A 241 5.48 -9.16 28.49
N VAL A 242 5.36 -7.91 28.96
CA VAL A 242 4.11 -7.14 28.93
C VAL A 242 3.60 -6.99 27.50
N GLY A 243 4.46 -6.62 26.54
CA GLY A 243 4.08 -6.51 25.13
C GLY A 243 3.52 -7.83 24.57
N ILE A 244 4.19 -8.96 24.85
CA ILE A 244 3.74 -10.30 24.45
C ILE A 244 2.39 -10.63 25.11
N VAL A 245 2.26 -10.45 26.42
CA VAL A 245 1.05 -10.78 27.19
C VAL A 245 -0.15 -9.96 26.70
N VAL A 246 0.03 -8.66 26.48
CA VAL A 246 -1.02 -7.78 25.97
C VAL A 246 -1.44 -8.20 24.56
N ALA A 247 -0.49 -8.51 23.67
CA ALA A 247 -0.80 -9.01 22.33
C ALA A 247 -1.55 -10.35 22.36
N VAL A 248 -1.14 -11.29 23.22
CA VAL A 248 -1.84 -12.56 23.43
C VAL A 248 -3.25 -12.34 23.98
N ALA A 249 -3.41 -11.44 24.95
CA ALA A 249 -4.70 -11.11 25.54
C ALA A 249 -5.67 -10.49 24.51
N ALA A 250 -5.16 -9.63 23.62
CA ALA A 250 -5.95 -9.00 22.56
C ALA A 250 -6.28 -9.96 21.42
N TYR A 251 -5.27 -10.63 20.84
CA TYR A 251 -5.44 -11.34 19.56
C TYR A 251 -5.76 -12.82 19.68
N LEU A 252 -5.28 -13.50 20.74
CA LEU A 252 -5.49 -14.94 20.93
C LEU A 252 -6.62 -15.22 21.92
N GLN A 253 -6.61 -14.56 23.08
CA GLN A 253 -7.58 -14.81 24.16
C GLN A 253 -8.85 -13.96 24.04
N ARG A 254 -8.85 -12.92 23.20
CA ARG A 254 -9.97 -11.96 23.02
C ARG A 254 -10.47 -11.33 24.32
N ARG A 255 -9.59 -11.14 25.31
CA ARG A 255 -9.90 -10.50 26.59
C ARG A 255 -9.84 -8.97 26.50
N VAL A 256 -9.09 -8.47 25.54
CA VAL A 256 -8.92 -7.04 25.26
C VAL A 256 -9.40 -6.78 23.84
N ASP A 257 -10.14 -5.70 23.64
CA ASP A 257 -10.55 -5.31 22.29
C ASP A 257 -9.32 -4.83 21.47
N HIS A 258 -9.13 -5.44 20.32
CA HIS A 258 -8.02 -5.15 19.41
C HIS A 258 -8.20 -3.81 18.69
N SER A 259 -9.43 -3.30 18.59
CA SER A 259 -9.77 -2.02 17.95
C SER A 259 -9.00 -0.84 18.57
N ALA A 260 -8.68 -0.91 19.86
CA ALA A 260 -7.88 0.08 20.56
C ALA A 260 -6.49 0.27 19.95
N PHE A 261 -5.90 -0.80 19.40
CA PHE A 261 -4.56 -0.82 18.81
C PHE A 261 -4.58 -0.63 17.28
N GLU A 262 -5.69 -0.91 16.62
CA GLU A 262 -5.85 -0.84 15.16
C GLU A 262 -6.54 0.46 14.73
N GLN A 263 -6.01 1.59 15.20
CA GLN A 263 -6.54 2.91 14.90
C GLN A 263 -6.40 3.24 13.39
N PRO A 264 -7.41 3.88 12.76
CA PRO A 264 -7.35 4.23 11.32
C PRO A 264 -6.13 5.05 10.92
N ILE A 265 -5.64 5.91 11.82
CA ILE A 265 -4.43 6.72 11.57
C ILE A 265 -3.17 5.86 11.44
N LEU A 266 -3.09 4.75 12.19
CA LEU A 266 -1.95 3.83 12.15
C LEU A 266 -2.01 2.96 10.90
N ALA A 267 -3.21 2.54 10.49
CA ALA A 267 -3.43 1.79 9.26
C ALA A 267 -3.02 2.59 8.01
N ASP A 268 -3.19 3.92 8.03
CA ASP A 268 -2.78 4.84 6.95
C ASP A 268 -1.33 5.34 7.09
N ALA A 269 -0.46 4.61 7.80
CA ALA A 269 0.95 4.96 8.03
C ALA A 269 1.13 6.41 8.54
N TRP A 270 0.35 6.82 9.54
CA TRP A 270 0.32 8.19 10.06
C TRP A 270 -0.08 9.26 9.04
N ARG A 271 -0.75 8.86 7.96
CA ARG A 271 -1.09 9.65 6.78
C ARG A 271 0.14 10.18 6.04
N PHE A 272 1.34 9.70 6.36
CA PHE A 272 2.58 10.23 5.80
C PHE A 272 2.64 10.02 4.29
N ASP A 273 2.37 8.79 3.84
CA ASP A 273 2.39 8.44 2.42
C ASP A 273 1.36 9.24 1.63
N ARG A 274 0.16 9.42 2.21
CA ARG A 274 -0.90 10.25 1.62
C ARG A 274 -0.50 11.71 1.53
N LEU A 275 0.13 12.27 2.57
CA LEU A 275 0.63 13.65 2.56
C LEU A 275 1.69 13.84 1.48
N VAL A 276 2.67 12.93 1.40
CA VAL A 276 3.72 12.97 0.38
C VAL A 276 3.13 12.82 -1.02
N SER A 277 2.22 11.85 -1.23
CA SER A 277 1.56 11.62 -2.51
C SER A 277 0.71 12.80 -2.95
N ASN A 278 -0.10 13.37 -2.05
CA ASN A 278 -0.92 14.54 -2.35
C ASN A 278 -0.07 15.78 -2.66
N PHE A 279 1.04 15.95 -1.93
CA PHE A 279 1.98 17.04 -2.19
C PHE A 279 2.65 16.88 -3.55
N MET A 280 3.22 15.70 -3.84
CA MET A 280 3.92 15.44 -5.09
C MET A 280 2.98 15.42 -6.30
N GLY A 281 1.80 14.82 -6.16
CA GLY A 281 0.79 14.74 -7.21
C GLY A 281 0.00 16.03 -7.45
N GLY A 282 -0.05 16.92 -6.46
CA GLY A 282 -0.72 18.22 -6.57
C GLY A 282 0.28 19.37 -6.77
N PRO A 283 0.62 20.13 -5.71
CA PRO A 283 1.46 21.33 -5.83
C PRO A 283 2.86 21.05 -6.39
N GLY A 284 3.47 19.91 -6.05
CA GLY A 284 4.76 19.50 -6.60
C GLY A 284 4.71 19.36 -8.11
N ARG A 285 3.75 18.59 -8.62
CA ARG A 285 3.49 18.42 -10.06
C ARG A 285 3.21 19.75 -10.76
N ALA A 286 2.35 20.58 -10.17
CA ALA A 286 2.03 21.89 -10.74
C ALA A 286 3.29 22.79 -10.86
N GLY A 287 4.20 22.74 -9.88
CA GLY A 287 5.48 23.44 -9.95
C GLY A 287 6.38 22.95 -11.08
N PHE A 288 6.44 21.62 -11.30
CA PHE A 288 7.19 21.05 -12.41
C PHE A 288 6.57 21.38 -13.78
N GLU A 289 5.25 21.31 -13.91
CA GLU A 289 4.53 21.66 -15.14
C GLU A 289 4.70 23.15 -15.47
N ALA A 290 4.64 24.04 -14.47
CA ALA A 290 4.91 25.46 -14.65
C ALA A 290 6.33 25.71 -15.17
N THR A 291 7.32 25.00 -14.62
CA THR A 291 8.72 25.10 -15.05
C THR A 291 8.91 24.61 -16.49
N ALA A 292 8.30 23.47 -16.86
CA ALA A 292 8.36 22.95 -18.23
C ALA A 292 7.63 23.85 -19.24
N ASN A 293 6.49 24.43 -18.84
CA ASN A 293 5.76 25.38 -19.67
C ASN A 293 6.56 26.68 -19.87
N PHE A 294 7.26 27.15 -18.83
CA PHE A 294 8.15 28.29 -18.95
C PHE A 294 9.28 28.02 -19.95
N ASP A 295 9.92 26.86 -19.86
CA ASP A 295 11.01 26.49 -20.77
C ASP A 295 10.53 26.43 -22.24
N SER A 296 9.49 25.63 -22.51
CA SER A 296 8.95 25.47 -23.86
C SER A 296 8.31 26.72 -24.46
N THR A 297 7.79 27.64 -23.64
CA THR A 297 7.13 28.85 -24.15
C THR A 297 8.08 30.03 -24.24
N VAL A 298 8.90 30.24 -23.20
CA VAL A 298 9.74 31.44 -23.06
C VAL A 298 11.12 31.19 -23.60
N VAL A 299 11.78 30.11 -23.19
CA VAL A 299 13.17 29.82 -23.57
C VAL A 299 13.22 29.41 -25.04
N ASP A 300 12.45 28.38 -25.42
CA ASP A 300 12.39 27.92 -26.81
C ASP A 300 11.79 28.99 -27.74
N GLY A 301 10.76 29.70 -27.27
CA GLY A 301 10.15 30.80 -28.02
C GLY A 301 11.14 31.92 -28.32
N ALA A 302 12.00 32.29 -27.35
CA ALA A 302 13.05 33.27 -27.56
C ALA A 302 14.06 32.79 -28.63
N VAL A 303 14.48 31.53 -28.57
CA VAL A 303 15.43 30.95 -29.54
C VAL A 303 14.83 30.89 -30.95
N GLU A 304 13.60 30.39 -31.10
CA GLU A 304 12.96 30.31 -32.42
C GLU A 304 12.66 31.71 -32.99
N SER A 305 12.40 32.70 -32.13
CA SER A 305 12.21 34.09 -32.58
C SER A 305 13.47 34.65 -33.23
N VAL A 306 14.65 34.41 -32.64
CA VAL A 306 15.94 34.82 -33.22
C VAL A 306 16.18 34.13 -34.56
N ALA A 307 15.95 32.81 -34.62
CA ALA A 307 16.07 32.06 -35.86
C ALA A 307 15.12 32.60 -36.95
N THR A 308 13.88 32.93 -36.57
CA THR A 308 12.86 33.49 -37.48
C THR A 308 13.25 34.88 -37.97
N MET A 309 13.75 35.76 -37.10
CA MET A 309 14.23 37.10 -37.49
C MET A 309 15.34 36.99 -38.54
N VAL A 310 16.33 36.11 -38.32
CA VAL A 310 17.42 35.88 -39.28
C VAL A 310 16.89 35.35 -40.61
N LYS A 311 15.96 34.37 -40.59
CA LYS A 311 15.32 33.84 -41.81
C LYS A 311 14.57 34.93 -42.58
N VAL A 312 13.87 35.82 -41.88
CA VAL A 312 13.14 36.95 -42.47
C VAL A 312 14.11 37.95 -43.10
N GLU A 313 15.15 38.37 -42.38
CA GLU A 313 16.17 39.29 -42.89
C GLU A 313 16.89 38.72 -44.12
N ALA A 314 17.30 37.45 -44.06
CA ALA A 314 17.90 36.76 -45.21
C ALA A 314 16.94 36.70 -46.40
N GLY A 315 15.64 36.46 -46.15
CA GLY A 315 14.60 36.49 -47.17
C GLY A 315 14.42 37.87 -47.82
N LEU A 316 14.51 38.95 -47.05
CA LEU A 316 14.47 40.33 -47.53
C LEU A 316 15.72 40.67 -48.36
N LEU A 317 16.92 40.38 -47.84
CA LEU A 317 18.20 40.55 -48.53
C LEU A 317 18.22 39.80 -49.87
N ARG A 318 17.68 38.58 -49.93
CA ARG A 318 17.58 37.80 -51.16
C ARG A 318 16.78 38.49 -52.25
N ARG A 319 15.77 39.31 -51.91
CA ARG A 319 14.98 40.06 -52.91
C ARG A 319 15.79 41.17 -53.59
N PHE A 320 16.83 41.70 -52.94
CA PHE A 320 17.74 42.67 -53.56
C PHE A 320 18.67 42.00 -54.60
N HIS A 321 18.94 40.71 -54.45
CA HIS A 321 19.72 39.92 -55.42
C HIS A 321 18.84 39.37 -56.54
N ASN A 322 18.21 40.25 -57.32
CA ASN A 322 17.26 39.89 -58.38
C ASN A 322 17.89 39.56 -59.75
N GLY A 323 19.23 39.50 -59.84
CA GLY A 323 19.96 39.18 -61.08
C GLY A 323 19.95 40.27 -62.16
N LEU A 324 19.27 41.40 -61.95
CA LEU A 324 19.20 42.50 -62.89
C LEU A 324 20.38 43.47 -62.69
N VAL A 325 21.29 43.55 -63.67
CA VAL A 325 22.48 44.43 -63.65
C VAL A 325 22.13 45.89 -63.33
N ARG A 326 20.96 46.37 -63.77
CA ARG A 326 20.47 47.73 -63.50
C ARG A 326 20.23 48.00 -62.01
N THR A 327 19.73 47.01 -61.25
CA THR A 327 19.52 47.12 -59.80
C THR A 327 20.86 47.29 -59.09
N TYR A 328 21.87 46.52 -59.48
CA TYR A 328 23.23 46.60 -58.92
C TYR A 328 23.91 47.93 -59.26
N ALA A 329 23.80 48.39 -60.51
CA ALA A 329 24.35 49.68 -60.93
C ALA A 329 23.70 50.85 -60.16
N ALA A 330 22.38 50.83 -59.99
CA ALA A 330 21.66 51.80 -59.17
C ALA A 330 22.09 51.74 -57.69
N GLY A 331 22.25 50.54 -57.12
CA GLY A 331 22.74 50.35 -55.75
C GLY A 331 24.15 50.90 -55.53
N ILE A 332 25.08 50.63 -56.45
CA ILE A 332 26.45 51.19 -56.43
C ILE A 332 26.41 52.71 -56.54
N GLY A 333 25.57 53.26 -57.44
CA GLY A 333 25.40 54.70 -57.59
C GLY A 333 24.91 55.39 -56.31
N VAL A 334 23.86 54.85 -55.68
CA VAL A 334 23.36 55.32 -54.38
C VAL A 334 24.43 55.21 -53.30
N GLY A 335 25.18 54.09 -53.26
CA GLY A 335 26.29 53.89 -52.33
C GLY A 335 27.42 54.90 -52.52
N ALA A 336 27.80 55.20 -53.76
CA ALA A 336 28.83 56.20 -54.07
C ALA A 336 28.38 57.61 -53.67
N VAL A 337 27.14 58.00 -53.99
CA VAL A 337 26.56 59.28 -53.54
C VAL A 337 26.51 59.34 -52.02
N GLY A 338 26.08 58.26 -51.36
CA GLY A 338 26.03 58.16 -49.90
C GLY A 338 27.41 58.30 -49.26
N LEU A 339 28.44 57.66 -49.83
CA LEU A 339 29.84 57.80 -49.39
C LEU A 339 30.35 59.23 -49.59
N VAL A 340 30.04 59.86 -50.72
CA VAL A 340 30.41 61.26 -50.97
C VAL A 340 29.70 62.18 -49.99
N VAL A 341 28.41 62.00 -49.73
CA VAL A 341 27.66 62.78 -48.74
C VAL A 341 28.20 62.58 -47.34
N TRP A 342 28.48 61.33 -46.94
CA TRP A 342 29.09 61.01 -45.65
C TRP A 342 30.50 61.61 -45.52
N PHE A 343 31.30 61.54 -46.59
CA PHE A 343 32.64 62.10 -46.62
C PHE A 343 32.59 63.63 -46.53
N LEU A 344 31.69 64.27 -47.28
CA LEU A 344 31.48 65.72 -47.26
C LEU A 344 30.96 66.17 -45.89
N SER A 345 30.00 65.45 -45.29
CA SER A 345 29.49 65.79 -43.95
C SER A 345 30.53 65.61 -42.85
N ARG A 346 31.52 64.72 -43.04
CA ARG A 346 32.69 64.56 -42.16
C ARG A 346 33.85 65.51 -42.45
N THR A 347 33.91 66.12 -43.64
CA THR A 347 34.98 67.05 -44.04
C THR A 347 34.55 68.51 -43.94
N SER A 348 33.26 68.78 -43.87
CA SER A 348 32.72 70.05 -43.39
C SER A 348 32.72 70.07 -41.85
N PHE A 349 33.77 70.68 -41.30
CA PHE A 349 34.20 70.82 -39.89
C PHE A 349 35.13 69.73 -39.37
#